data_AF-A0A662RF89-F1
#
_entry.id   AF-A0A662RF89-F1
#
_cell.length_a   1.000
_cell.length_b   1.000
_cell.length_c   1.000
_cell.angle_alpha   90.00
_cell.angle_beta   90.00
_cell.angle_gamma   90.00
#
_symmetry.space_group_name_H-M   'P 1'
#
loop_
_entity.id
_entity.type
_entity.pdbx_description
1 polymer ?
#
loop_
_entity_poly.entity_id
_entity_poly.type
_entity_poly.pdbx_seq_one_letter_code
_entity_poly.pdbx_strand_id
1 'polypeptide(L)'
;MFMIPHAYYTAMDASDPIERSAEPVTDVLRTLSREEANIRNIRKAIRAIERYTENEPSSNIYKIKQEIARVEKILNQTRLTDFVEEDVGQRIQPVKSKMPEWEEQAQKSFGRRLEDALGQVNFELSGHYPLLKTMFYTIEVKLEAGSVAIWYGPLQERLDACKPIPEVVAKKLAANHKKITGRGLDDETFVLNLFEAYKAAAHRSEKSFGDSIPVSDILLEYALLIQGKKFRTNPVKSSYKEYGRVFFSYDLYRLKARTVDGHELSLVTATRAYTRRRAGFLWVPSSERGDGTYISHVRFRDV
;
A
#
# COMPACT_ATOMS: atom_id res chain seq x y z
N MET A 1 47.33 32.28 -65.06
CA MET A 1 47.43 33.74 -64.85
C MET A 1 47.60 33.96 -63.34
N PHE A 2 48.75 33.61 -62.77
CA PHE A 2 49.93 34.47 -62.53
C PHE A 2 49.60 35.82 -61.87
N MET A 3 49.79 35.95 -60.55
CA MET A 3 50.97 36.59 -59.95
C MET A 3 50.85 36.70 -58.41
N ILE A 4 51.93 36.32 -57.72
CA ILE A 4 52.31 36.68 -56.34
C ILE A 4 53.17 37.97 -56.47
N PRO A 5 53.19 38.93 -55.51
CA PRO A 5 54.21 38.99 -54.41
C PRO A 5 53.65 39.52 -53.06
N HIS A 6 54.11 39.03 -51.88
CA HIS A 6 55.17 39.60 -51.01
C HIS A 6 55.02 41.10 -50.70
N ALA A 7 55.29 41.66 -49.52
CA ALA A 7 55.54 41.30 -48.10
C ALA A 7 55.92 42.66 -47.46
N TYR A 8 55.64 42.96 -46.18
CA TYR A 8 56.55 43.76 -45.32
C TYR A 8 56.08 43.77 -43.84
N TYR A 9 57.08 43.64 -42.97
CA TYR A 9 57.19 43.61 -41.51
C TYR A 9 56.45 44.74 -40.72
N THR A 10 56.19 44.57 -39.41
CA THR A 10 57.03 45.07 -38.26
C THR A 10 56.34 44.86 -36.87
N ALA A 11 57.18 44.59 -35.86
CA ALA A 11 57.02 44.78 -34.38
C ALA A 11 56.05 43.84 -33.60
N MET A 12 56.54 43.04 -32.62
CA MET A 12 56.76 43.41 -31.20
C MET A 12 55.50 44.02 -30.58
N ASP A 13 54.87 43.47 -29.55
CA ASP A 13 55.44 43.17 -28.24
C ASP A 13 54.39 42.48 -27.34
N ALA A 14 54.84 42.04 -26.17
CA ALA A 14 54.07 41.97 -24.92
C ALA A 14 53.02 40.86 -24.73
N SER A 15 53.47 39.84 -24.00
CA SER A 15 52.83 39.31 -22.78
C SER A 15 51.30 39.10 -22.78
N ASP A 16 50.89 37.84 -22.69
CA ASP A 16 49.72 37.47 -21.88
C ASP A 16 49.84 36.02 -21.39
N PRO A 17 49.22 35.67 -20.25
CA PRO A 17 49.89 34.96 -19.18
C PRO A 17 49.31 33.55 -19.02
N ILE A 18 50.18 32.63 -18.57
CA ILE A 18 49.89 31.61 -17.56
C ILE A 18 48.42 31.11 -17.56
N GLU A 19 48.05 30.31 -18.55
CA GLU A 19 46.96 29.33 -18.40
C GLU A 19 47.48 28.20 -17.50
N ARG A 20 47.45 28.40 -16.18
CA ARG A 20 47.60 27.32 -15.20
C ARG A 20 46.60 27.47 -14.06
N SER A 21 45.79 26.42 -13.91
CA SER A 21 45.34 25.83 -12.64
C SER A 21 44.22 26.48 -11.81
N ALA A 22 43.07 26.85 -12.41
CA ALA A 22 41.88 27.17 -11.62
C ALA A 22 41.07 25.92 -11.17
N GLU A 23 41.18 24.79 -11.88
CA GLU A 23 40.37 23.58 -11.65
C GLU A 23 40.49 22.94 -10.23
N PRO A 24 41.69 22.78 -9.63
CA PRO A 24 41.80 22.07 -8.34
C PRO A 24 41.23 22.88 -7.17
N VAL A 25 41.31 24.21 -7.21
CA VAL A 25 40.79 25.08 -6.13
C VAL A 25 39.26 25.10 -6.14
N THR A 26 38.65 25.12 -7.33
CA THR A 26 37.19 25.03 -7.46
C THR A 26 36.62 23.69 -6.99
N ASP A 27 37.35 22.59 -7.19
CA ASP A 27 36.92 21.26 -6.73
C ASP A 27 37.01 21.11 -5.20
N VAL A 28 38.04 21.69 -4.58
CA VAL A 28 38.18 21.76 -3.11
C VAL A 28 37.07 22.61 -2.50
N LEU A 29 36.78 23.80 -3.05
CA LEU A 29 35.69 24.67 -2.55
C LEU A 29 34.32 24.01 -2.66
N ARG A 30 34.07 23.27 -3.76
CA ARG A 30 32.83 22.50 -3.96
C ARG A 30 32.72 21.36 -2.93
N THR A 31 33.82 20.67 -2.67
CA THR A 31 33.87 19.61 -1.65
C THR A 31 33.59 20.18 -0.25
N LEU A 32 34.27 21.26 0.13
CA LEU A 32 34.06 21.93 1.43
C LEU A 32 32.63 22.42 1.61
N SER A 33 32.04 23.02 0.57
CA SER A 33 30.64 23.48 0.59
C SER A 33 29.66 22.34 0.79
N ARG A 34 29.92 21.17 0.17
CA ARG A 34 29.11 19.96 0.36
C ARG A 34 29.22 19.43 1.78
N GLU A 35 30.43 19.37 2.33
CA GLU A 35 30.63 18.88 3.70
C GLU A 35 30.04 19.83 4.75
N GLU A 36 30.08 21.15 4.53
CA GLU A 36 29.39 22.12 5.39
C GLU A 36 27.87 21.87 5.42
N ALA A 37 27.28 21.61 4.24
CA ALA A 37 25.87 21.26 4.13
C ALA A 37 25.54 19.94 4.84
N ASN A 38 26.41 18.93 4.72
CA ASN A 38 26.29 17.64 5.41
C ASN A 38 26.30 17.81 6.93
N ILE A 39 27.29 18.51 7.49
CA ILE A 39 27.38 18.79 8.93
C ILE A 39 26.14 19.54 9.41
N ARG A 40 25.70 20.56 8.67
CA ARG A 40 24.51 21.35 9.02
C ARG A 40 23.26 20.47 9.07
N ASN A 41 23.12 19.52 8.16
CA ASN A 41 22.01 18.59 8.10
C ASN A 41 22.06 17.55 9.23
N ILE A 42 23.24 16.98 9.52
CA ILE A 42 23.44 16.09 10.68
C ILE A 42 23.04 16.80 11.97
N ARG A 43 23.54 18.04 12.18
CA ARG A 43 23.19 18.84 13.37
C ARG A 43 21.68 19.07 13.50
N LYS A 44 20.98 19.35 12.39
CA LYS A 44 19.51 19.52 12.39
C LYS A 44 18.80 18.22 12.76
N ALA A 45 19.24 17.09 12.20
CA ALA A 45 18.65 15.78 12.48
C ALA A 45 18.86 15.35 13.94
N ILE A 46 20.07 15.54 14.49
CA ILE A 46 20.37 15.25 15.90
C ILE A 46 19.47 16.08 16.84
N ARG A 47 19.34 17.39 16.59
CA ARG A 47 18.43 18.24 17.38
C ARG A 47 16.96 17.79 17.29
N ALA A 48 16.55 17.30 16.13
CA ALA A 48 15.20 16.76 15.95
C ALA A 48 15.02 15.46 16.74
N ILE A 49 16.01 14.55 16.72
CA ILE A 49 16.02 13.31 17.51
C ILE A 49 15.92 13.63 19.01
N GLU A 50 16.75 14.56 19.51
CA GLU A 50 16.73 15.01 20.91
C GLU A 50 15.33 15.52 21.28
N ARG A 51 14.78 16.44 20.46
CA ARG A 51 13.44 16.98 20.68
C ARG A 51 12.34 15.90 20.68
N TYR A 52 12.38 14.94 19.77
CA TYR A 52 11.38 13.86 19.72
C TYR A 52 11.54 12.86 20.87
N THR A 53 12.75 12.69 21.37
CA THR A 53 13.05 11.84 22.53
C THR A 53 12.60 12.50 23.84
N GLU A 54 12.68 13.84 23.94
CA GLU A 54 12.17 14.57 25.10
C GLU A 54 10.62 14.62 25.13
N ASN A 55 9.99 14.70 23.95
CA ASN A 55 8.54 14.84 23.81
C ASN A 55 7.88 13.50 23.45
N GLU A 56 7.73 12.59 24.41
CA GLU A 56 7.15 11.24 24.24
C GLU A 56 7.77 10.43 23.07
N PRO A 57 8.86 9.68 23.32
CA PRO A 57 9.54 8.90 22.29
C PRO A 57 8.65 7.90 21.55
N SER A 58 7.78 7.20 22.27
CA SER A 58 6.88 6.18 21.72
C SER A 58 5.85 6.76 20.73
N SER A 59 5.38 7.98 20.99
CA SER A 59 4.48 8.72 20.09
C SER A 59 5.19 9.25 18.82
N ASN A 60 6.51 9.41 18.85
CA ASN A 60 7.31 10.00 17.77
C ASN A 60 8.27 9.02 17.08
N ILE A 61 8.10 7.71 17.30
CA ILE A 61 9.07 6.70 16.90
C ILE A 61 9.41 6.69 15.40
N TYR A 62 8.39 6.90 14.56
CA TYR A 62 8.55 7.06 13.12
C TYR A 62 9.52 8.19 12.77
N LYS A 63 9.34 9.36 13.41
CA LYS A 63 10.15 10.54 13.14
C LYS A 63 11.58 10.35 13.64
N ILE A 64 11.75 9.70 14.80
CA ILE A 64 13.07 9.36 15.35
C ILE A 64 13.82 8.44 14.38
N LYS A 65 13.19 7.35 13.91
CA LYS A 65 13.77 6.44 12.91
C LYS A 65 14.18 7.14 11.62
N GLN A 66 13.33 8.04 11.11
CA GLN A 66 13.63 8.80 9.89
C GLN A 66 14.86 9.70 10.05
N GLU A 67 14.97 10.41 11.16
CA GLU A 67 16.13 11.28 11.39
C GLU A 67 17.40 10.47 11.65
N ILE A 68 17.33 9.31 12.32
CA ILE A 68 18.47 8.40 12.46
C ILE A 68 18.95 7.90 11.10
N ALA A 69 18.04 7.36 10.28
CA ALA A 69 18.37 6.87 8.93
C ALA A 69 18.93 7.99 8.04
N ARG A 70 18.46 9.23 8.22
CA ARG A 70 18.99 10.41 7.55
C ARG A 70 20.43 10.69 7.98
N VAL A 71 20.74 10.64 9.27
CA VAL A 71 22.12 10.84 9.75
C VAL A 71 23.05 9.75 9.19
N GLU A 72 22.67 8.48 9.29
CA GLU A 72 23.46 7.36 8.77
C GLU A 72 23.72 7.49 7.27
N LYS A 73 22.71 7.87 6.49
CA LYS A 73 22.87 8.11 5.06
C LYS A 73 23.88 9.21 4.77
N ILE A 74 23.86 10.30 5.54
CA ILE A 74 24.81 11.40 5.35
C ILE A 74 26.22 10.96 5.75
N LEU A 75 26.37 10.22 6.86
CA LEU A 75 27.64 9.65 7.31
C LEU A 75 28.26 8.71 6.25
N ASN A 76 27.46 7.87 5.59
CA ASN A 76 27.97 6.99 4.54
C ASN A 76 28.39 7.72 3.24
N GLN A 77 28.03 9.00 3.08
CA GLN A 77 28.27 9.79 1.86
C GLN A 77 29.34 10.87 2.03
N THR A 78 29.78 11.10 3.27
CA THR A 78 30.69 12.18 3.61
C THR A 78 32.14 11.73 3.53
N ARG A 79 33.05 12.71 3.40
CA ARG A 79 34.50 12.53 3.57
C ARG A 79 34.99 13.05 4.93
N LEU A 80 34.07 13.24 5.88
CA LEU A 80 34.39 13.69 7.23
C LEU A 80 35.31 12.67 7.90
N THR A 81 36.11 13.14 8.85
CA THR A 81 37.07 12.31 9.57
C THR A 81 36.37 11.30 10.47
N ASP A 82 37.06 10.20 10.74
CA ASP A 82 36.64 9.14 11.67
C ASP A 82 36.17 9.72 13.02
N PHE A 83 36.78 10.82 13.48
CA PHE A 83 36.37 11.56 14.68
C PHE A 83 34.91 12.01 14.66
N VAL A 84 34.41 12.53 13.54
CA VAL A 84 33.02 12.99 13.42
C VAL A 84 32.06 11.81 13.34
N GLU A 85 32.45 10.74 12.66
CA GLU A 85 31.64 9.51 12.59
C GLU A 85 31.52 8.85 13.97
N GLU A 86 32.62 8.80 14.72
CA GLU A 86 32.68 8.22 16.06
C GLU A 86 31.84 9.04 17.05
N ASP A 87 32.00 10.36 17.10
CA ASP A 87 31.23 11.25 17.98
C ASP A 87 29.72 11.20 17.69
N VAL A 88 29.34 11.26 16.41
CA VAL A 88 27.92 11.17 16.01
C VAL A 88 27.37 9.77 16.30
N GLY A 89 28.18 8.73 16.06
CA GLY A 89 27.87 7.36 16.41
C GLY A 89 27.57 7.22 17.90
N GLN A 90 28.49 7.66 18.76
CA GLN A 90 28.34 7.61 20.22
C GLN A 90 27.08 8.34 20.72
N ARG A 91 26.66 9.43 20.06
CA ARG A 91 25.42 10.15 20.42
C ARG A 91 24.15 9.43 19.98
N ILE A 92 24.17 8.71 18.86
CA ILE A 92 23.00 8.02 18.32
C ILE A 92 22.81 6.64 18.95
N GLN A 93 23.89 5.97 19.35
CA GLN A 93 23.83 4.62 19.92
C GLN A 93 22.89 4.49 21.13
N PRO A 94 22.89 5.40 22.12
CA PRO A 94 21.95 5.35 23.24
C PRO A 94 20.48 5.48 22.84
N VAL A 95 20.21 6.22 21.75
CA VAL A 95 18.85 6.35 21.22
C VAL A 95 18.45 5.03 20.56
N LYS A 96 19.34 4.45 19.74
CA LYS A 96 19.11 3.16 19.10
C LYS A 96 18.88 2.03 20.09
N SER A 97 19.64 1.98 21.17
CA SER A 97 19.49 0.93 22.19
C SER A 97 18.16 1.00 22.93
N LYS A 98 17.56 2.19 23.05
CA LYS A 98 16.22 2.39 23.64
C LYS A 98 15.06 2.21 22.66
N MET A 99 15.32 2.16 21.36
CA MET A 99 14.25 2.04 20.35
C MET A 99 13.34 0.82 20.54
N PRO A 100 13.85 -0.40 20.83
CA PRO A 100 12.98 -1.56 21.02
C PRO A 100 11.94 -1.36 22.14
N GLU A 101 12.35 -0.72 23.24
CA GLU A 101 11.48 -0.40 24.37
C GLU A 101 10.39 0.60 23.95
N TRP A 102 10.77 1.65 23.23
CA TRP A 102 9.81 2.64 22.73
C TRP A 102 8.85 2.06 21.68
N GLU A 103 9.30 1.11 20.86
CA GLU A 103 8.46 0.38 19.90
C GLU A 103 7.40 -0.44 20.61
N GLU A 104 7.80 -1.19 21.62
CA GLU A 104 6.89 -1.98 22.42
C GLU A 104 5.84 -1.09 23.11
N GLN A 105 6.28 0.03 23.70
CA GLN A 105 5.37 1.00 24.32
C GLN A 105 4.41 1.64 23.30
N ALA A 106 4.92 1.99 22.11
CA ALA A 106 4.10 2.56 21.03
C ALA A 106 3.04 1.56 20.55
N GLN A 107 3.42 0.29 20.38
CA GLN A 107 2.50 -0.79 20.02
C GLN A 107 1.43 -1.02 21.09
N LYS A 108 1.81 -1.08 22.37
CA LYS A 108 0.86 -1.23 23.48
C LYS A 108 -0.13 -0.07 23.54
N SER A 109 0.37 1.17 23.47
CA SER A 109 -0.45 2.38 23.52
C SER A 109 -1.39 2.48 22.31
N PHE A 110 -0.87 2.27 21.10
CA PHE A 110 -1.68 2.28 19.88
C PHE A 110 -2.75 1.19 19.90
N GLY A 111 -2.40 -0.02 20.34
CA GLY A 111 -3.29 -1.18 20.37
C GLY A 111 -4.49 -0.94 21.28
N ARG A 112 -4.23 -0.50 22.52
CA ARG A 112 -5.28 -0.18 23.50
C ARG A 112 -6.20 0.93 22.99
N ARG A 113 -5.64 2.02 22.47
CA ARG A 113 -6.45 3.13 21.93
C ARG A 113 -7.24 2.74 20.69
N LEU A 114 -6.70 1.85 19.86
CA LEU A 114 -7.40 1.30 18.70
C LEU A 114 -8.55 0.40 19.12
N GLU A 115 -8.34 -0.44 20.13
CA GLU A 115 -9.39 -1.25 20.74
C GLU A 115 -10.54 -0.37 21.27
N ASP A 116 -10.22 0.66 22.05
CA ASP A 116 -11.21 1.61 22.57
C ASP A 116 -11.99 2.31 21.43
N ALA A 117 -11.27 2.81 20.41
CA ALA A 117 -11.88 3.51 19.27
C ALA A 117 -12.75 2.59 18.41
N LEU A 118 -12.37 1.32 18.25
CA LEU A 118 -13.16 0.32 17.54
C LEU A 118 -14.37 -0.14 18.34
N GLY A 119 -14.24 -0.27 19.66
CA GLY A 119 -15.35 -0.58 20.56
C GLY A 119 -16.48 0.44 20.47
N GLN A 120 -16.16 1.73 20.30
CA GLN A 120 -17.15 2.81 20.10
C GLN A 120 -17.99 2.67 18.82
N VAL A 121 -17.51 1.90 17.84
CA VAL A 121 -18.20 1.62 16.57
C VAL A 121 -18.56 0.13 16.42
N ASN A 122 -18.67 -0.59 17.53
CA ASN A 122 -19.08 -2.00 17.61
C ASN A 122 -18.15 -2.98 16.87
N PHE A 123 -16.84 -2.72 16.87
CA PHE A 123 -15.82 -3.64 16.37
C PHE A 123 -14.96 -4.17 17.52
N GLU A 124 -14.82 -5.49 17.61
CA GLU A 124 -13.90 -6.14 18.55
C GLU A 124 -12.53 -6.34 17.89
N LEU A 125 -11.47 -5.91 18.57
CA LEU A 125 -10.10 -6.03 18.08
C LEU A 125 -9.48 -7.33 18.57
N SER A 126 -8.76 -8.02 17.68
CA SER A 126 -8.04 -9.25 17.99
C SER A 126 -6.75 -9.35 17.17
N GLY A 127 -6.00 -10.44 17.36
CA GLY A 127 -4.77 -10.71 16.61
C GLY A 127 -3.51 -10.13 17.27
N HIS A 128 -2.42 -10.07 16.50
CA HIS A 128 -1.10 -9.70 16.98
C HIS A 128 -0.40 -8.79 15.98
N TYR A 129 0.43 -7.86 16.46
CA TYR A 129 1.22 -7.03 15.56
C TYR A 129 2.09 -7.88 14.61
N PRO A 130 2.25 -7.43 13.35
CA PRO A 130 1.69 -6.20 12.76
C PRO A 130 0.25 -6.36 12.23
N LEU A 131 -0.37 -7.52 12.39
CA LEU A 131 -1.66 -7.88 11.78
C LEU A 131 -2.76 -8.04 12.85
N LEU A 132 -3.45 -6.93 13.11
CA LEU A 132 -4.63 -6.94 13.94
C LEU A 132 -5.86 -7.31 13.08
N LYS A 133 -6.90 -7.82 13.71
CA LYS A 133 -8.11 -8.31 13.03
C LYS A 133 -9.36 -7.80 13.73
N THR A 134 -10.38 -7.54 12.93
CA THR A 134 -11.73 -7.30 13.42
C THR A 134 -12.72 -7.62 12.31
N MET A 135 -13.79 -8.32 12.65
CA MET A 135 -14.79 -8.77 11.68
C MET A 135 -14.16 -9.42 10.42
N PHE A 136 -14.54 -8.96 9.22
CA PHE A 136 -13.97 -9.38 7.93
C PHE A 136 -12.61 -8.75 7.60
N TYR A 137 -12.01 -7.97 8.50
CA TYR A 137 -10.93 -7.04 8.17
C TYR A 137 -9.60 -7.41 8.84
N THR A 138 -8.52 -7.17 8.10
CA THR A 138 -7.16 -7.15 8.65
C THR A 138 -6.65 -5.72 8.67
N ILE A 139 -6.14 -5.28 9.81
CA ILE A 139 -5.51 -3.98 10.02
C ILE A 139 -4.01 -4.24 10.11
N GLU A 140 -3.29 -3.89 9.05
CA GLU A 140 -1.84 -4.00 8.97
C GLU A 140 -1.22 -2.70 9.53
N VAL A 141 -0.66 -2.78 10.73
CA VAL A 141 -0.07 -1.65 11.44
C VAL A 141 1.44 -1.63 11.23
N LYS A 142 1.94 -0.55 10.64
CA LYS A 142 3.37 -0.28 10.48
C LYS A 142 3.71 1.06 11.14
N LEU A 143 3.78 1.05 12.47
CA LEU A 143 4.11 2.26 13.26
C LEU A 143 5.45 2.85 12.83
N GLU A 144 6.42 2.00 12.53
CA GLU A 144 7.75 2.38 12.03
C GLU A 144 7.74 3.01 10.64
N ALA A 145 6.70 2.77 9.85
CA ALA A 145 6.50 3.40 8.55
C ALA A 145 5.47 4.55 8.63
N GLY A 146 4.93 4.83 9.82
CA GLY A 146 3.91 5.84 10.02
C GLY A 146 2.63 5.56 9.24
N SER A 147 2.27 4.28 9.06
CA SER A 147 1.13 3.90 8.22
C SER A 147 0.33 2.72 8.77
N VAL A 148 -0.97 2.73 8.46
CA VAL A 148 -1.90 1.63 8.71
C VAL A 148 -2.67 1.34 7.42
N ALA A 149 -2.73 0.09 7.01
CA ALA A 149 -3.54 -0.36 5.89
C ALA A 149 -4.71 -1.22 6.36
N ILE A 150 -5.88 -0.97 5.78
CA ILE A 150 -7.11 -1.73 6.06
C ILE A 150 -7.35 -2.65 4.88
N TRP A 151 -7.50 -3.94 5.15
CA TRP A 151 -7.74 -4.99 4.17
C TRP A 151 -9.06 -5.69 4.45
N TYR A 152 -9.79 -6.06 3.41
CA TYR A 152 -10.88 -7.01 3.48
C TYR A 152 -10.31 -8.42 3.25
N GLY A 153 -10.63 -9.33 4.17
CA GLY A 153 -10.00 -10.64 4.31
C GLY A 153 -8.58 -10.58 4.85
N PRO A 154 -7.90 -11.75 4.93
CA PRO A 154 -6.52 -11.86 5.39
C PRO A 154 -5.55 -11.30 4.33
N LEU A 155 -5.37 -9.97 4.30
CA LEU A 155 -4.51 -9.24 3.35
C LEU A 155 -4.88 -9.46 1.87
N GLN A 156 -6.18 -9.58 1.56
CA GLN A 156 -6.64 -9.92 0.21
C GLN A 156 -6.95 -8.68 -0.63
N GLU A 157 -7.87 -7.85 -0.14
CA GLU A 157 -8.37 -6.68 -0.88
C GLU A 157 -8.11 -5.43 -0.05
N ARG A 158 -7.13 -4.61 -0.46
CA ARG A 158 -6.83 -3.35 0.24
C ARG A 158 -8.00 -2.38 0.07
N LEU A 159 -8.56 -1.92 1.19
CA LEU A 159 -9.67 -0.98 1.21
C LEU A 159 -9.19 0.45 1.36
N ASP A 160 -8.25 0.68 2.28
CA ASP A 160 -7.80 2.03 2.62
C ASP A 160 -6.38 2.03 3.22
N ALA A 161 -5.81 3.22 3.34
CA ALA A 161 -4.55 3.49 4.01
C ALA A 161 -4.64 4.82 4.77
N CYS A 162 -4.06 4.87 5.97
CA CYS A 162 -4.09 6.07 6.78
C CYS A 162 -2.89 6.17 7.73
N LYS A 163 -2.78 7.30 8.41
CA LYS A 163 -1.82 7.49 9.50
C LYS A 163 -2.20 6.60 10.70
N PRO A 164 -1.25 6.20 11.55
CA PRO A 164 -1.49 5.42 12.76
C PRO A 164 -2.13 6.28 13.86
N ILE A 165 -3.34 6.75 13.59
CA ILE A 165 -4.19 7.48 14.52
C ILE A 165 -5.42 6.60 14.75
N PRO A 166 -5.58 6.00 15.93
CA PRO A 166 -6.64 5.03 16.24
C PRO A 166 -8.04 5.44 15.76
N GLU A 167 -8.42 6.70 16.02
CA GLU A 167 -9.73 7.25 15.72
C GLU A 167 -9.95 7.39 14.20
N VAL A 168 -8.88 7.68 13.45
CA VAL A 168 -8.91 7.74 11.99
C VAL A 168 -9.05 6.34 11.39
N VAL A 169 -8.34 5.35 11.95
CA VAL A 169 -8.43 3.94 11.53
C VAL A 169 -9.86 3.44 11.75
N ALA A 170 -10.42 3.62 12.95
CA ALA A 170 -11.78 3.18 13.29
C ALA A 170 -12.83 3.86 12.39
N LYS A 171 -12.72 5.17 12.16
CA LYS A 171 -13.62 5.91 11.26
C LYS A 171 -13.57 5.39 9.82
N LYS A 172 -12.37 5.15 9.27
CA LYS A 172 -12.20 4.61 7.92
C LYS A 172 -12.72 3.18 7.80
N LEU A 173 -12.49 2.36 8.81
CA LEU A 173 -13.02 1.00 8.87
C LEU A 173 -14.56 1.02 8.86
N ALA A 174 -15.18 1.80 9.74
CA ALA A 174 -16.64 1.92 9.83
C ALA A 174 -17.27 2.43 8.52
N ALA A 175 -16.64 3.40 7.85
CA ALA A 175 -17.10 3.89 6.56
C ALA A 175 -17.05 2.80 5.47
N ASN A 176 -15.96 2.05 5.40
CA ASN A 176 -15.83 0.92 4.46
C ASN A 176 -16.82 -0.19 4.79
N HIS A 177 -17.00 -0.51 6.08
CA HIS A 177 -17.98 -1.50 6.52
C HIS A 177 -19.38 -1.12 6.07
N LYS A 178 -19.83 0.12 6.36
CA LYS A 178 -21.13 0.62 5.90
C LYS A 178 -21.28 0.56 4.38
N LYS A 179 -20.23 0.87 3.60
CA LYS A 179 -20.25 0.78 2.13
C LYS A 179 -20.47 -0.67 1.65
N ILE A 180 -19.86 -1.64 2.33
CA ILE A 180 -19.90 -3.06 1.97
C ILE A 180 -21.23 -3.70 2.41
N THR A 181 -21.59 -3.52 3.68
CA THR A 181 -22.69 -4.23 4.34
C THR A 181 -24.03 -3.50 4.23
N GLY A 182 -24.05 -2.18 4.09
CA GLY A 182 -25.26 -1.37 4.02
C GLY A 182 -26.03 -1.45 2.69
N ARG A 183 -25.62 -2.31 1.76
CA ARG A 183 -26.31 -2.52 0.47
C ARG A 183 -27.39 -3.58 0.65
N GLY A 184 -28.58 -3.39 0.08
CA GLY A 184 -29.56 -4.48 -0.05
C GLY A 184 -29.02 -5.64 -0.91
N LEU A 185 -29.44 -6.86 -0.63
CA LEU A 185 -29.33 -8.01 -1.54
C LEU A 185 -30.73 -8.58 -1.73
N ASP A 186 -31.09 -8.79 -2.99
CA ASP A 186 -32.21 -9.63 -3.36
C ASP A 186 -31.61 -10.95 -3.82
N ASP A 187 -31.77 -12.00 -3.02
CA ASP A 187 -31.10 -13.29 -3.23
C ASP A 187 -31.50 -13.91 -4.58
N GLU A 188 -32.79 -13.88 -4.93
CA GLU A 188 -33.31 -14.43 -6.19
C GLU A 188 -32.71 -13.70 -7.40
N THR A 189 -32.76 -12.37 -7.38
CA THR A 189 -32.20 -11.52 -8.43
C THR A 189 -30.68 -11.69 -8.51
N PHE A 190 -29.99 -11.84 -7.38
CA PHE A 190 -28.55 -12.06 -7.35
C PHE A 190 -28.17 -13.39 -8.00
N VAL A 191 -28.80 -14.50 -7.59
CA VAL A 191 -28.50 -15.83 -8.14
C VAL A 191 -28.87 -15.91 -9.60
N LEU A 192 -30.01 -15.34 -10.01
CA LEU A 192 -30.40 -15.27 -11.41
C LEU A 192 -29.35 -14.54 -12.26
N ASN A 193 -28.93 -13.35 -11.83
CA ASN A 193 -27.87 -12.61 -12.54
C ASN A 193 -26.53 -13.36 -12.51
N LEU A 194 -26.22 -14.08 -11.43
CA LEU A 194 -25.01 -14.89 -11.33
C LEU A 194 -25.05 -16.09 -12.28
N PHE A 195 -26.23 -16.69 -12.48
CA PHE A 195 -26.45 -17.76 -13.43
C PHE A 195 -26.34 -17.28 -14.88
N GLU A 196 -26.91 -16.12 -15.21
CA GLU A 196 -26.72 -15.51 -16.53
C GLU A 196 -25.25 -15.15 -16.80
N ALA A 197 -24.56 -14.60 -15.80
CA ALA A 197 -23.13 -14.33 -15.88
C ALA A 197 -22.31 -15.62 -16.09
N TYR A 198 -22.71 -16.72 -15.43
CA TYR A 198 -22.12 -18.04 -15.62
C TYR A 198 -22.29 -18.56 -17.05
N LYS A 199 -23.50 -18.50 -17.61
CA LYS A 199 -23.77 -18.93 -18.99
C LYS A 199 -22.96 -18.10 -20.00
N ALA A 200 -22.91 -16.78 -19.82
CA ALA A 200 -22.13 -15.89 -20.68
C ALA A 200 -20.62 -16.22 -20.64
N ALA A 201 -20.06 -16.42 -19.44
CA ALA A 201 -18.65 -16.77 -19.28
C ALA A 201 -18.34 -18.17 -19.85
N ALA A 202 -19.21 -19.15 -19.62
CA ALA A 202 -19.07 -20.50 -20.18
C ALA A 202 -19.04 -20.46 -21.71
N HIS A 203 -19.98 -19.73 -22.33
CA HIS A 203 -20.01 -19.54 -23.77
C HIS A 203 -18.74 -18.87 -24.29
N ARG A 204 -18.26 -17.79 -23.64
CA ARG A 204 -17.01 -17.10 -24.05
C ARG A 204 -15.77 -17.99 -23.94
N SER A 205 -15.75 -18.91 -22.98
CA SER A 205 -14.64 -19.83 -22.75
C SER A 205 -14.81 -21.19 -23.44
N GLU A 206 -15.79 -21.35 -24.33
CA GLU A 206 -16.09 -22.61 -25.04
C GLU A 206 -16.29 -23.80 -24.08
N LYS A 207 -16.85 -23.54 -22.89
CA LYS A 207 -17.15 -24.54 -21.87
C LYS A 207 -18.61 -24.95 -21.90
N SER A 208 -18.87 -26.20 -21.53
CA SER A 208 -20.21 -26.74 -21.48
C SER A 208 -20.92 -26.34 -20.19
N PHE A 209 -22.25 -26.45 -20.21
CA PHE A 209 -23.03 -26.33 -18.98
C PHE A 209 -22.57 -27.36 -17.94
N GLY A 210 -22.47 -26.96 -16.66
CA GLY A 210 -21.96 -27.78 -15.57
C GLY A 210 -20.45 -27.66 -15.34
N ASP A 211 -19.70 -27.15 -16.30
CA ASP A 211 -18.26 -26.92 -16.14
C ASP A 211 -17.96 -25.83 -15.11
N SER A 212 -16.78 -25.94 -14.49
CA SER A 212 -16.30 -24.93 -13.54
C SER A 212 -15.68 -23.75 -14.29
N ILE A 213 -16.20 -22.55 -14.02
CA ILE A 213 -15.77 -21.30 -14.64
C ILE A 213 -14.97 -20.46 -13.64
N PRO A 214 -13.81 -19.88 -14.02
CA PRO A 214 -13.01 -19.06 -13.11
C PRO A 214 -13.82 -17.91 -12.51
N VAL A 215 -13.62 -17.66 -11.22
CA VAL A 215 -14.35 -16.62 -10.48
C VAL A 215 -14.08 -15.21 -11.04
N SER A 216 -12.92 -14.99 -11.65
CA SER A 216 -12.58 -13.75 -12.35
C SER A 216 -13.51 -13.46 -13.51
N ASP A 217 -13.85 -14.50 -14.26
CA ASP A 217 -14.60 -14.37 -15.51
C ASP A 217 -16.07 -14.16 -15.19
N ILE A 218 -16.57 -14.90 -14.19
CA ILE A 218 -17.90 -14.69 -13.61
C ILE A 218 -18.06 -13.27 -13.06
N LEU A 219 -17.08 -12.79 -12.28
CA LEU A 219 -17.14 -11.44 -11.73
C LEU A 219 -17.22 -10.38 -12.84
N LEU A 220 -16.45 -10.55 -13.91
CA LEU A 220 -16.48 -9.63 -15.04
C LEU A 220 -17.87 -9.57 -15.69
N GLU A 221 -18.43 -10.73 -16.04
CA GLU A 221 -19.76 -10.80 -16.67
C GLU A 221 -20.84 -10.26 -15.74
N TYR A 222 -20.80 -10.65 -14.47
CA TYR A 222 -21.75 -10.18 -13.48
C TYR A 222 -21.68 -8.67 -13.31
N ALA A 223 -20.48 -8.10 -13.18
CA ALA A 223 -20.29 -6.67 -13.02
C ALA A 223 -20.80 -5.86 -14.22
N LEU A 224 -20.74 -6.40 -15.44
CA LEU A 224 -21.30 -5.78 -16.65
C LEU A 224 -22.83 -5.94 -16.71
N LEU A 225 -23.34 -7.12 -16.34
CA LEU A 225 -24.76 -7.44 -16.39
C LEU A 225 -25.60 -6.52 -15.51
N ILE A 226 -25.17 -6.27 -14.28
CA ILE A 226 -25.95 -5.49 -13.28
C ILE A 226 -25.95 -3.98 -13.53
N GLN A 227 -25.28 -3.50 -14.58
CA GLN A 227 -25.18 -2.07 -14.85
C GLN A 227 -26.53 -1.49 -15.30
N GLY A 228 -26.79 -0.24 -14.91
CA GLY A 228 -28.04 0.44 -15.25
C GLY A 228 -28.12 0.84 -16.73
N LYS A 229 -29.33 1.23 -17.17
CA LYS A 229 -29.61 1.66 -18.56
C LYS A 229 -28.62 2.72 -19.07
N LYS A 230 -28.26 3.70 -18.24
CA LYS A 230 -27.32 4.77 -18.59
C LYS A 230 -25.95 4.23 -19.03
N PHE A 231 -25.43 3.20 -18.36
CA PHE A 231 -24.17 2.57 -18.73
C PHE A 231 -24.32 1.75 -20.02
N ARG A 232 -25.42 0.99 -20.15
CA ARG A 232 -25.68 0.18 -21.35
C ARG A 232 -25.80 1.03 -22.62
N THR A 233 -26.38 2.23 -22.52
CA THR A 233 -26.47 3.17 -23.65
C THR A 233 -25.14 3.89 -23.91
N ASN A 234 -24.35 4.17 -22.87
CA ASN A 234 -23.04 4.83 -23.00
C ASN A 234 -22.07 4.34 -21.92
N PRO A 235 -21.18 3.38 -22.23
CA PRO A 235 -20.34 2.69 -21.26
C PRO A 235 -19.09 3.51 -20.87
N VAL A 236 -19.32 4.63 -20.20
CA VAL A 236 -18.27 5.52 -19.69
C VAL A 236 -18.09 5.37 -18.18
N LYS A 237 -16.91 5.75 -17.67
CA LYS A 237 -16.58 5.65 -16.25
C LYS A 237 -17.61 6.34 -15.33
N SER A 238 -18.18 7.46 -15.76
CA SER A 238 -19.16 8.22 -14.97
C SER A 238 -20.56 7.60 -14.94
N SER A 239 -20.86 6.63 -15.81
CA SER A 239 -22.12 5.87 -15.81
C SER A 239 -21.97 4.49 -15.15
N TYR A 240 -20.74 4.05 -14.87
CA TYR A 240 -20.44 2.77 -14.25
C TYR A 240 -20.75 2.77 -12.75
N LYS A 241 -21.53 1.78 -12.30
CA LYS A 241 -21.74 1.46 -10.90
C LYS A 241 -20.65 0.49 -10.44
N GLU A 242 -19.81 0.95 -9.51
CA GLU A 242 -18.70 0.16 -8.98
C GLU A 242 -19.18 -1.18 -8.39
N TYR A 243 -18.71 -2.29 -8.97
CA TYR A 243 -18.95 -3.64 -8.46
C TYR A 243 -17.69 -4.49 -8.58
N GLY A 244 -16.92 -4.56 -7.50
CA GLY A 244 -15.64 -5.25 -7.45
C GLY A 244 -15.63 -6.50 -6.59
N ARG A 245 -14.44 -7.08 -6.42
CA ARG A 245 -14.17 -8.33 -5.70
C ARG A 245 -14.71 -8.34 -4.27
N VAL A 246 -14.57 -7.23 -3.54
CA VAL A 246 -15.06 -7.11 -2.15
C VAL A 246 -16.59 -7.25 -2.09
N PHE A 247 -17.30 -6.57 -2.98
CA PHE A 247 -18.76 -6.62 -3.02
C PHE A 247 -19.25 -8.00 -3.45
N PHE A 248 -18.63 -8.58 -4.47
CA PHE A 248 -18.98 -9.91 -4.94
C PHE A 248 -18.71 -10.98 -3.87
N SER A 249 -17.58 -10.90 -3.19
CA SER A 249 -17.24 -11.77 -2.07
C SER A 249 -18.28 -11.68 -0.94
N TYR A 250 -18.62 -10.45 -0.53
CA TYR A 250 -19.59 -10.26 0.54
C TYR A 250 -21.01 -10.70 0.14
N ASP A 251 -21.41 -10.44 -1.11
CA ASP A 251 -22.71 -10.88 -1.63
C ASP A 251 -22.80 -12.42 -1.69
N LEU A 252 -21.73 -13.12 -2.09
CA LEU A 252 -21.66 -14.58 -2.04
C LEU A 252 -21.70 -15.13 -0.61
N TYR A 253 -21.10 -14.43 0.36
CA TYR A 253 -21.11 -14.83 1.77
C TYR A 253 -22.53 -14.79 2.36
N ARG A 254 -23.26 -13.69 2.14
CA ARG A 254 -24.58 -13.48 2.75
C ARG A 254 -25.73 -14.16 2.02
N LEU A 255 -25.45 -14.74 0.86
CA LEU A 255 -26.43 -15.42 0.03
C LEU A 255 -27.02 -16.64 0.74
N LYS A 256 -28.35 -16.67 0.92
CA LYS A 256 -29.07 -17.76 1.60
C LYS A 256 -29.65 -18.75 0.60
N ALA A 257 -30.31 -18.26 -0.44
CA ALA A 257 -30.83 -19.11 -1.52
C ALA A 257 -29.75 -19.33 -2.58
N ARG A 258 -29.52 -20.58 -2.99
CA ARG A 258 -28.48 -20.94 -3.98
C ARG A 258 -29.02 -21.63 -5.22
N THR A 259 -30.34 -21.74 -5.33
CA THR A 259 -31.01 -22.40 -6.44
C THR A 259 -31.68 -21.37 -7.35
N VAL A 260 -31.64 -21.63 -8.66
CA VAL A 260 -32.36 -20.87 -9.68
C VAL A 260 -32.70 -21.79 -10.84
N ASP A 261 -33.94 -21.76 -11.32
CA ASP A 261 -34.42 -22.52 -12.48
C ASP A 261 -34.05 -24.02 -12.45
N GLY A 262 -34.10 -24.66 -11.28
CA GLY A 262 -33.72 -26.08 -11.12
C GLY A 262 -32.21 -26.34 -11.05
N HIS A 263 -31.39 -25.31 -10.92
CA HIS A 263 -29.94 -25.42 -10.84
C HIS A 263 -29.40 -24.83 -9.52
N GLU A 264 -28.42 -25.50 -8.91
CA GLU A 264 -27.77 -25.07 -7.67
C GLU A 264 -26.36 -24.50 -7.93
N LEU A 265 -26.09 -23.34 -7.33
CA LEU A 265 -24.78 -22.69 -7.26
C LEU A 265 -23.80 -23.49 -6.38
N SER A 266 -22.71 -23.95 -6.99
CA SER A 266 -21.60 -24.61 -6.31
C SER A 266 -20.30 -23.81 -6.46
N LEU A 267 -19.65 -23.53 -5.32
CA LEU A 267 -18.36 -22.84 -5.27
C LEU A 267 -17.22 -23.87 -5.16
N VAL A 268 -16.16 -23.68 -5.93
CA VAL A 268 -15.00 -24.58 -5.95
C VAL A 268 -13.84 -23.94 -5.19
N THR A 269 -13.36 -24.62 -4.15
CA THR A 269 -12.22 -24.17 -3.35
C THR A 269 -10.94 -24.09 -4.20
N ALA A 270 -10.19 -23.00 -4.03
CA ALA A 270 -8.93 -22.77 -4.71
C ALA A 270 -7.84 -23.69 -4.17
N THR A 271 -7.14 -24.39 -5.06
CA THR A 271 -5.91 -25.11 -4.72
C THR A 271 -4.73 -24.14 -4.59
N ARG A 272 -3.60 -24.60 -4.03
CA ARG A 272 -2.37 -23.81 -3.92
C ARG A 272 -1.88 -23.25 -5.25
N ALA A 273 -2.19 -23.90 -6.38
CA ALA A 273 -1.81 -23.40 -7.70
C ALA A 273 -2.56 -22.11 -8.05
N TYR A 274 -3.86 -22.04 -7.74
CA TYR A 274 -4.71 -20.89 -8.01
C TYR A 274 -4.44 -19.72 -7.06
N THR A 275 -4.06 -19.98 -5.81
CA THR A 275 -3.77 -18.92 -4.83
C THR A 275 -2.45 -18.20 -5.04
N ARG A 276 -1.63 -18.60 -6.03
CA ARG A 276 -0.38 -17.90 -6.41
C ARG A 276 -0.62 -16.52 -7.01
N ARG A 277 -1.76 -16.30 -7.66
CA ARG A 277 -2.09 -15.04 -8.34
C ARG A 277 -3.43 -14.55 -7.83
N ARG A 278 -3.50 -13.29 -7.37
CA ARG A 278 -4.74 -12.67 -6.86
C ARG A 278 -5.94 -12.80 -7.81
N ALA A 279 -5.71 -12.76 -9.13
CA ALA A 279 -6.77 -12.92 -10.13
C ALA A 279 -7.38 -14.34 -10.17
N GLY A 280 -6.64 -15.38 -9.76
CA GLY A 280 -7.06 -16.78 -9.88
C GLY A 280 -7.97 -17.28 -8.77
N PHE A 281 -8.29 -16.43 -7.79
CA PHE A 281 -9.16 -16.81 -6.68
C PHE A 281 -9.89 -15.59 -6.10
N LEU A 282 -10.84 -15.83 -5.21
CA LEU A 282 -11.56 -14.84 -4.41
C LEU A 282 -11.68 -15.37 -2.98
N TRP A 283 -11.34 -14.56 -1.98
CA TRP A 283 -11.64 -14.92 -0.59
C TRP A 283 -13.10 -14.56 -0.29
N VAL A 284 -13.86 -15.53 0.20
CA VAL A 284 -15.27 -15.38 0.61
C VAL A 284 -15.37 -15.69 2.10
N PRO A 285 -15.89 -14.76 2.93
CA PRO A 285 -16.09 -15.03 4.34
C PRO A 285 -16.95 -16.29 4.56
N SER A 286 -16.69 -17.00 5.66
CA SER A 286 -17.56 -18.05 6.19
C SER A 286 -18.18 -17.65 7.53
N SER A 287 -17.61 -16.65 8.19
CA SER A 287 -18.11 -16.09 9.44
C SER A 287 -17.81 -14.60 9.49
N GLU A 288 -18.49 -13.88 10.38
CA GLU A 288 -18.13 -12.50 10.68
C GLU A 288 -16.79 -12.40 11.42
N ARG A 289 -16.24 -13.49 11.96
CA ARG A 289 -14.97 -13.48 12.72
C ARG A 289 -13.71 -13.38 11.87
N GLY A 290 -13.87 -13.25 10.55
CA GLY A 290 -12.74 -13.15 9.61
C GLY A 290 -12.23 -14.49 9.09
N ASP A 291 -12.96 -15.57 9.35
CA ASP A 291 -12.74 -16.85 8.67
C ASP A 291 -13.33 -16.80 7.26
N GLY A 292 -12.74 -17.55 6.33
CA GLY A 292 -13.28 -17.64 4.99
C GLY A 292 -12.55 -18.66 4.13
N THR A 293 -13.14 -18.92 2.96
CA THR A 293 -12.62 -19.87 1.98
C THR A 293 -12.16 -19.14 0.73
N TYR A 294 -11.04 -19.58 0.17
CA TYR A 294 -10.61 -19.13 -1.15
C TYR A 294 -11.35 -19.94 -2.20
N ILE A 295 -12.12 -19.29 -3.06
CA ILE A 295 -12.81 -19.90 -4.20
C ILE A 295 -12.05 -19.58 -5.48
N SER A 296 -11.87 -20.55 -6.36
CA SER A 296 -11.25 -20.33 -7.68
C SER A 296 -12.27 -20.34 -8.80
N HIS A 297 -13.33 -21.13 -8.67
CA HIS A 297 -14.34 -21.31 -9.71
C HIS A 297 -15.75 -21.33 -9.13
N VAL A 298 -16.70 -21.09 -10.03
CA VAL A 298 -18.14 -21.22 -9.82
C VAL A 298 -18.68 -22.22 -10.84
N ARG A 299 -19.66 -23.03 -10.46
CA ARG A 299 -20.45 -23.86 -11.37
C ARG A 299 -21.90 -23.92 -10.93
N PHE A 300 -22.77 -24.26 -11.86
CA PHE A 300 -24.15 -24.62 -11.58
C PHE A 300 -24.36 -26.10 -11.89
N ARG A 301 -25.25 -26.76 -11.15
CA ARG A 301 -25.59 -28.18 -11.29
C ARG A 301 -27.08 -28.36 -11.25
N ASP A 302 -27.61 -29.33 -12.00
CA ASP A 302 -29.02 -29.71 -11.91
C ASP A 302 -29.35 -30.24 -10.51
N VAL A 303 -30.56 -29.95 -10.02
CA VAL A 303 -31.11 -30.35 -8.71
C VAL A 303 -32.23 -31.36 -8.88
#